data_AF-A0A3D8HTT2-F1
#
_entry.id   AF-A0A3D8HTT2-F1
#
_cell.length_a   1.000
_cell.length_b   1.000
_cell.length_c   1.000
_cell.angle_alpha   90.00
_cell.angle_beta   90.00
_cell.angle_gamma   90.00
#
_symmetry.space_group_name_H-M   'P 1'
#
loop_
_entity.id
_entity.type
_entity.pdbx_description
1 polymer ?
#
loop_
_entity_poly.entity_id
_entity_poly.type
_entity_poly.pdbx_seq_one_letter_code
_entity_poly.pdbx_strand_id
1 'polypeptide(L)' 'MIVEYNNTHKEQGYDERLVLRDDKVVQTDKGGQNLCIVISLTQNEVITAYYNPPKDKHENIDMRRYCPYPLNGI' A
#
# COMPACT_ATOMS: atom_id res chain seq x y z
N MET A 1 3.59 -13.48 0.71
CA MET A 1 2.60 -12.44 1.10
C MET A 1 2.91 -11.92 2.50
N ILE A 2 2.98 -10.60 2.65
CA ILE A 2 3.23 -9.90 3.91
C ILE A 2 1.98 -9.08 4.23
N VAL A 3 1.56 -9.10 5.50
CA VAL A 3 0.40 -8.32 6.00
C VAL A 3 0.90 -7.39 7.09
N GLU A 4 0.70 -6.09 6.89
CA GLU A 4 1.16 -5.06 7.81
C GLU A 4 -0.05 -4.29 8.33
N TYR A 5 -0.16 -4.15 9.66
CA TYR A 5 -1.19 -3.35 10.29
C TYR A 5 -0.68 -1.92 10.49
N ASN A 6 -1.49 -0.93 10.14
CA ASN A 6 -1.19 0.48 10.36
C ASN A 6 -2.43 1.22 10.85
N ASN A 7 -2.22 2.29 11.60
CA ASN A 7 -3.28 3.18 12.03
C ASN A 7 -2.97 4.61 11.61
N THR A 8 -3.84 5.19 10.78
CA THR A 8 -3.64 6.56 10.26
C THR A 8 -4.57 7.52 10.96
N HIS A 9 -4.01 8.57 11.56
CA HIS A 9 -4.80 9.64 12.17
C HIS A 9 -5.56 10.44 11.09
N LYS A 10 -6.87 10.59 11.26
CA LYS A 10 -7.79 11.42 10.47
C LYS A 10 -8.45 12.47 11.38
N GLU A 11 -9.13 13.44 10.79
CA GLU A 11 -9.84 14.49 11.56
C GLU A 11 -10.89 13.92 12.52
N GLN A 12 -11.51 12.79 12.17
CA GLN A 12 -12.58 12.14 12.94
C GLN A 12 -12.10 10.94 13.77
N GLY A 13 -10.78 10.81 13.99
CA GLY A 13 -10.19 9.73 14.78
C GLY A 13 -9.17 8.90 14.01
N TYR A 14 -9.21 7.59 14.18
CA TYR A 14 -8.22 6.67 13.63
C TYR A 14 -8.83 5.81 12.53
N ASP A 15 -8.13 5.69 11.40
CA ASP A 15 -8.47 4.78 10.32
C ASP A 15 -7.54 3.57 10.39
N GLU A 16 -8.10 2.45 10.84
CA GLU A 16 -7.42 1.17 10.99
C GLU A 16 -7.25 0.53 9.62
N ARG A 17 -6.01 0.18 9.26
CA ARG A 17 -5.66 -0.24 7.91
C ARG A 17 -4.81 -1.49 7.90
N LEU A 18 -5.02 -2.29 6.87
CA LEU A 18 -4.10 -3.35 6.46
C LEU A 18 -3.41 -2.95 5.16
N VAL A 19 -2.10 -3.17 5.10
CA VAL A 19 -1.34 -3.19 3.85
C VAL A 19 -1.05 -4.64 3.52
N LEU A 20 -1.63 -5.13 2.44
CA LEU A 20 -1.32 -6.43 1.86
C LEU A 20 -0.23 -6.24 0.82
N ARG A 21 0.89 -6.92 0.99
CA ARG A 21 2.02 -6.86 0.06
C ARG A 21 2.34 -8.24 -0.49
N ASP A 22 2.48 -8.33 -1.81
CA ASP A 22 2.97 -9.56 -2.43
C ASP A 22 4.48 -9.77 -2.19
N ASP A 23 4.99 -10.95 -2.51
CA ASP A 23 6.43 -11.25 -2.50
C ASP A 23 7.05 -11.23 -3.90
N LYS A 24 6.25 -11.03 -4.95
CA LYS A 24 6.68 -11.03 -6.34
C LYS A 24 7.15 -9.65 -6.78
N VAL A 25 8.45 -9.55 -7.05
CA VAL A 25 9.02 -8.33 -7.61
C VAL A 25 8.64 -8.20 -9.08
N VAL A 26 8.02 -7.08 -9.45
CA VAL A 26 7.75 -6.65 -10.82
C VAL A 26 8.64 -5.46 -11.17
N GLN A 27 9.01 -5.33 -12.45
CA GLN A 27 9.80 -4.21 -12.92
C GLN A 27 8.88 -3.02 -13.27
N THR A 28 9.09 -1.88 -12.62
CA THR A 28 8.43 -0.60 -12.93
C THR A 28 9.46 0.43 -13.43
N ASP A 29 9.02 1.66 -13.71
CA ASP A 29 9.89 2.80 -14.00
C ASP A 29 10.74 3.23 -12.78
N LYS A 30 10.39 2.76 -11.57
CA LYS A 30 11.12 2.99 -10.31
C LYS A 30 11.98 1.79 -9.88
N GLY A 31 12.14 0.78 -10.72
CA GLY A 31 12.92 -0.42 -10.44
C GLY A 31 12.07 -1.64 -10.09
N GLY A 32 12.68 -2.63 -9.45
CA GLY A 32 11.95 -3.79 -8.94
C GLY A 32 11.07 -3.38 -7.74
N GLN A 33 9.78 -3.64 -7.81
CA GLN A 33 8.78 -3.28 -6.80
C GLN A 33 7.76 -4.41 -6.56
N ASN A 34 7.15 -4.46 -5.38
CA ASN A 34 6.06 -5.39 -5.04
C ASN A 34 4.71 -4.66 -5.09
N LEU A 35 3.63 -5.40 -5.35
CA LEU A 35 2.29 -4.84 -5.25
C LEU A 35 1.87 -4.70 -3.78
N CYS A 36 1.42 -3.51 -3.41
CA CYS A 36 0.75 -3.19 -2.15
C CYS A 36 -0.71 -2.82 -2.39
N ILE A 37 -1.60 -3.33 -1.54
CA ILE A 37 -3.02 -2.95 -1.48
C ILE A 37 -3.31 -2.46 -0.06
N VAL A 38 -3.90 -1.27 0.06
CA VAL A 38 -4.30 -0.69 1.34
C VAL A 38 -5.80 -0.84 1.52
N ILE A 39 -6.20 -1.48 2.61
CA ILE A 39 -7.59 -1.71 2.98
C ILE A 39 -7.89 -0.93 4.25
N SER A 40 -8.97 -0.16 4.27
CA SER A 40 -9.52 0.41 5.50
C SER A 40 -10.44 -0.62 6.14
N LEU A 41 -10.10 -1.04 7.35
CA LEU A 41 -10.99 -1.87 8.17
C LEU A 41 -12.14 -1.04 8.73
N THR A 42 -11.88 0.22 9.08
CA THR A 42 -12.88 1.15 9.62
C THR A 42 -13.99 1.47 8.60
N GLN A 43 -13.62 1.65 7.33
CA GLN A 43 -14.57 1.99 6.25
C GLN A 43 -15.00 0.77 5.42
N ASN A 44 -14.39 -0.40 5.64
CA ASN A 44 -14.64 -1.63 4.89
C ASN A 44 -14.46 -1.46 3.37
N GLU A 45 -13.35 -0.84 2.95
CA GLU A 45 -13.07 -0.52 1.55
C GLU A 45 -11.58 -0.69 1.20
N VAL A 46 -11.30 -0.87 -0.10
CA VAL A 46 -9.93 -0.74 -0.64
C VAL A 46 -9.66 0.74 -0.89
N ILE A 47 -8.69 1.31 -0.17
CA ILE A 47 -8.32 2.73 -0.30
C ILE A 47 -7.50 2.95 -1.58
N THR A 48 -6.49 2.11 -1.80
CA THR A 48 -5.55 2.29 -2.92
C THR A 48 -4.73 1.02 -3.17
N ALA A 49 -4.10 0.96 -4.33
CA ALA A 49 -3.04 0.01 -4.63
C ALA A 49 -1.86 0.74 -5.27
N TYR A 50 -0.65 0.31 -4.95
CA TYR A 50 0.59 0.91 -5.47
C TYR A 50 1.73 -0.11 -5.47
N TYR A 51 2.77 0.18 -6.25
CA TYR A 51 4.01 -0.59 -6.23
C TYR A 51 5.01 0.03 -5.26
N ASN A 52 5.61 -0.80 -4.40
CA ASN A 52 6.54 -0.36 -3.36
C ASN A 52 7.91 -1.08 -3.49
N PRO A 53 9.02 -0.48 -3.01
CA PRO A 53 10.30 -1.17 -2.98
C PRO A 53 10.25 -2.46 -2.11
N PRO A 54 10.90 -3.58 -2.50
CA PRO A 54 10.76 -4.87 -1.82
C PRO A 54 11.22 -4.93 -0.36
N LYS A 55 12.00 -3.94 0.07
CA LYS A 55 12.55 -3.80 1.42
C LYS A 55 12.12 -2.49 2.08
N ASP A 56 11.04 -1.87 1.60
CA ASP A 56 10.48 -0.71 2.28
C ASP A 56 9.95 -1.15 3.65
N LYS A 57 10.28 -0.37 4.68
CA LYS A 57 9.86 -0.64 6.06
C LYS A 57 8.52 0.03 6.39
N HIS A 58 7.98 0.82 5.46
CA HIS A 58 6.75 1.59 5.61
C HIS A 58 6.70 2.47 6.89
N GLU A 59 7.87 2.83 7.43
CA GLU A 59 7.99 3.74 8.57
C GLU A 59 7.34 5.10 8.26
N ASN A 60 7.41 5.52 6.98
CA ASN A 60 6.67 6.65 6.43
C ASN A 60 6.23 6.32 4.99
N ILE A 61 4.93 6.41 4.69
CA ILE A 61 4.39 6.24 3.34
C ILE A 61 4.76 7.49 2.51
N ASP A 62 5.66 7.36 1.53
CA ASP A 62 6.01 8.43 0.58
C ASP A 62 5.60 8.04 -0.84
N MET A 63 4.46 8.57 -1.28
CA MET A 63 3.88 8.28 -2.60
C MET A 63 4.80 8.65 -3.78
N ARG A 64 5.83 9.49 -3.58
CA ARG A 64 6.81 9.80 -4.65
C ARG A 64 7.73 8.63 -4.97
N ARG A 65 7.86 7.67 -4.06
CA ARG A 65 8.67 6.44 -4.21
C ARG A 65 7.87 5.31 -4.87
N TYR A 66 6.57 5.48 -5.01
CA TYR A 66 5.64 4.43 -5.41
C TYR A 66 5.10 4.69 -6.80
N CYS A 67 4.94 3.61 -7.58
CA CYS A 67 4.20 3.69 -8.83
C CYS A 67 2.72 3.44 -8.53
N PRO A 68 1.78 4.28 -9.01
CA PRO A 68 0.37 3.99 -8.86
C PRO A 68 0.02 2.68 -9.55
N TYR A 69 -0.78 1.84 -8.90
CA TYR A 69 -1.36 0.69 -9.57
C TYR A 69 -2.60 1.14 -10.35
N PRO A 70 -2.74 0.79 -11.63
CA PRO A 70 -3.94 1.13 -12.39
C PRO A 70 -5.11 0.31 -11.82
N LEU A 71 -5.96 0.96 -11.03
CA LEU A 71 -7.22 0.38 -10.52
C LEU A 71 -8.28 0.19 -11.62
N ASN A 72 -7.98 0.57 -12.86
CA ASN A 72 -8.83 0.32 -14.03
C ASN A 72 -8.87 -1.19 -14.31
N GLY A 73 -9.80 -1.90 -13.67
CA GLY A 73 -9.99 -3.34 -13.81
C GLY A 73 -10.17 -4.14 -12.52
N ILE A 74 -10.32 -3.47 -11.37
CA ILE A 74 -10.95 -4.06 -10.16
C ILE A 74 -12.43 -3.68 -10.17
#